data_AF-A0A847ZB19-F1
#
_entry.id   AF-A0A847ZB19-F1
#
_cell.length_a   1.000
_cell.length_b   1.000
_cell.length_c   1.000
_cell.angle_alpha   90.00
_cell.angle_beta   90.00
_cell.angle_gamma   90.00
#
_symmetry.space_group_name_H-M   'P 1'
#
loop_
_entity.id
_entity.type
_entity.pdbx_description
1 polymer ?
#
loop_
_entity_poly.entity_id
_entity_poly.type
_entity_poly.pdbx_seq_one_letter_code
_entity_poly.pdbx_strand_id
1 'polypeptide(L)'
;MPFAFELTGKDPQTRARLGKISTAHGTVDTPAFMPVGTQGTVKSLRPEDLLQCGAQMILGNTYHLYLRPGHETIRQLGGLHAFMNWPGPILTDSGGFQVYSLAALRKIGPEGVMFRSHIDGSKHFLSPRKAVEIQEALGSDIMMCLDECTPYPATFRQTQDSLALTLQWAKACRGAKTSTHQALFGIVQGGTYPDLRRQAAEEMVPLGFDGYALGGVSVGEPKVMMYAITDEITPLLPEEKPRYLMGVGMPEDIVYGVSRGIDLFDCVVPTRSARHGLLFTNSEKIVIK
;
A
#
# COMPACT_ATOMS: atom_id res chain seq x y z
N MET A 1 -11.51 16.29 8.80
CA MET A 1 -10.45 17.21 8.35
C MET A 1 -9.99 16.79 6.97
N PRO A 2 -9.58 17.71 6.08
CA PRO A 2 -8.96 17.33 4.81
C PRO A 2 -7.62 16.62 5.08
N PHE A 3 -7.21 15.76 4.16
CA PHE A 3 -5.90 15.13 4.22
C PHE A 3 -4.78 16.19 4.14
N ALA A 4 -3.78 16.08 5.00
CA ALA A 4 -2.59 16.92 4.96
C ALA A 4 -1.36 16.15 5.41
N PHE A 5 -0.20 16.49 4.84
CA PHE A 5 1.09 16.01 5.28
C PHE A 5 1.98 17.21 5.63
N GLU A 6 2.54 17.20 6.83
CA GLU A 6 3.44 18.23 7.32
C GLU A 6 4.80 17.61 7.63
N LEU A 7 5.87 18.21 7.11
CA LEU A 7 7.23 17.88 7.52
C LEU A 7 7.63 18.69 8.74
N THR A 8 7.96 18.00 9.83
CA THR A 8 8.31 18.61 11.12
C THR A 8 9.81 18.55 11.41
N GLY A 9 10.56 17.70 10.71
CA GLY A 9 12.00 17.60 10.85
C GLY A 9 12.66 16.81 9.72
N LYS A 10 13.97 17.01 9.57
CA LYS A 10 14.82 16.23 8.66
C LYS A 10 16.13 15.93 9.36
N ASP A 11 16.66 14.74 9.09
CA ASP A 11 17.99 14.39 9.54
C ASP A 11 19.06 15.07 8.66
N PRO A 12 20.13 15.66 9.22
CA PRO A 12 21.15 16.36 8.43
C PRO A 12 22.14 15.42 7.71
N GLN A 13 22.18 14.12 8.04
CA GLN A 13 23.17 13.16 7.50
C GLN A 13 22.56 12.22 6.47
N THR A 14 21.25 11.98 6.56
CA THR A 14 20.50 11.05 5.73
C THR A 14 19.33 11.77 5.05
N ARG A 15 18.47 11.04 4.34
CA ARG A 15 17.23 11.58 3.76
C ARG A 15 16.02 11.36 4.69
N ALA A 16 16.25 10.95 5.93
CA ALA A 16 15.18 10.69 6.88
C ALA A 16 14.39 11.96 7.19
N ARG A 17 13.08 11.76 7.36
CA ARG A 17 12.09 12.81 7.56
C ARG A 17 11.23 12.46 8.76
N LEU A 18 10.95 13.46 9.57
CA LEU A 18 9.90 13.43 10.58
C LEU A 18 8.73 14.23 10.03
N GLY A 19 7.53 13.65 10.12
CA GLY A 19 6.34 14.30 9.59
C GLY A 19 5.07 13.85 10.29
N LYS A 20 3.96 14.44 9.88
CA LYS A 20 2.64 14.18 10.43
C LYS A 20 1.60 14.15 9.31
N ILE A 21 0.88 13.04 9.22
CA ILE A 21 -0.28 12.89 8.34
C ILE A 21 -1.53 13.19 9.16
N SER A 22 -2.35 14.11 8.68
CA SER A 22 -3.68 14.39 9.24
C SER A 22 -4.75 13.79 8.33
N THR A 23 -5.71 13.08 8.92
CA THR A 23 -6.81 12.42 8.20
C THR A 23 -8.17 12.75 8.85
N ALA A 24 -9.25 12.13 8.37
CA ALA A 24 -10.56 12.27 8.98
C ALA A 24 -10.64 11.56 10.34
N HIS A 25 -9.91 10.46 10.54
CA HIS A 25 -9.98 9.62 11.73
C HIS A 25 -8.78 9.71 12.66
N GLY A 26 -7.93 10.74 12.48
CA GLY A 26 -6.82 11.01 13.40
C GLY A 26 -5.53 11.39 12.69
N THR A 27 -4.46 11.44 13.46
CA THR A 27 -3.12 11.82 13.00
C THR A 27 -2.15 10.67 13.11
N VAL A 28 -1.22 10.58 12.16
CA VAL A 28 -0.16 9.57 12.12
C VAL A 28 1.18 10.28 12.08
N ASP A 29 2.06 9.99 13.04
CA ASP A 29 3.42 10.47 13.03
C ASP A 29 4.24 9.57 12.09
N THR A 30 5.05 10.18 11.21
CA THR A 30 5.88 9.45 10.24
C THR A 30 7.37 9.62 10.60
N PRO A 31 8.20 8.56 10.51
CA PRO A 31 7.91 7.29 9.84
C PRO A 31 6.95 6.35 10.59
N ALA A 32 6.03 5.70 9.88
CA ALA A 32 5.02 4.81 10.48
C ALA A 32 5.03 3.40 9.86
N PHE A 33 4.74 2.40 10.69
CA PHE A 33 4.49 1.01 10.28
C PHE A 33 3.02 0.67 10.46
N MET A 34 2.39 0.14 9.42
CA MET A 34 0.96 -0.21 9.40
C MET A 34 0.78 -1.73 9.58
N PRO A 35 0.19 -2.19 10.70
CA PRO A 35 -0.26 -3.57 10.84
C PRO A 35 -1.30 -3.92 9.76
N VAL A 36 -1.13 -5.09 9.14
CA VAL A 36 -1.97 -5.51 8.02
C VAL A 36 -3.19 -6.29 8.51
N GLY A 37 -4.36 -5.73 8.25
CA GLY A 37 -5.67 -6.32 8.44
C GLY A 37 -6.17 -7.05 7.19
N THR A 38 -6.58 -8.31 7.36
CA THR A 38 -7.16 -9.13 6.30
C THR A 38 -8.56 -9.53 6.70
N GLN A 39 -9.58 -9.09 5.94
CA GLN A 39 -11.01 -9.28 6.25
C GLN A 39 -11.49 -8.54 7.50
N GLY A 40 -11.10 -7.27 7.65
CA GLY A 40 -11.61 -6.41 8.71
C GLY A 40 -11.04 -6.74 10.10
N THR A 41 -9.86 -7.36 10.15
CA THR A 41 -9.18 -7.65 11.41
C THR A 41 -7.68 -7.83 11.17
N VAL A 42 -6.85 -7.33 12.09
CA VAL A 42 -5.45 -7.74 12.21
C VAL A 42 -5.43 -9.08 12.93
N LYS A 43 -4.93 -10.13 12.25
CA LYS A 43 -5.05 -11.50 12.74
C LYS A 43 -4.49 -11.64 14.16
N SER A 44 -5.30 -12.24 15.03
CA SER A 44 -4.98 -12.56 16.44
C SER A 44 -4.90 -11.36 17.39
N LEU A 45 -5.29 -10.16 16.97
CA LEU A 45 -5.31 -8.96 17.81
C LEU A 45 -6.68 -8.29 17.75
N ARG A 46 -7.11 -7.74 18.90
CA ARG A 46 -8.25 -6.82 18.96
C ARG A 46 -7.77 -5.40 18.63
N PRO A 47 -8.68 -4.49 18.22
CA PRO A 47 -8.34 -3.07 18.04
C PRO A 47 -7.68 -2.44 19.27
N GLU A 48 -8.08 -2.83 20.47
CA GLU A 48 -7.52 -2.31 21.73
C GLU A 48 -6.06 -2.74 21.91
N ASP A 49 -5.70 -3.96 21.49
CA ASP A 49 -4.33 -4.46 21.57
C ASP A 49 -3.41 -3.65 20.62
N LEU A 50 -3.92 -3.32 19.42
CA LEU A 50 -3.19 -2.50 18.45
C LEU A 50 -2.92 -1.08 18.99
N LEU A 51 -3.92 -0.47 19.63
CA LEU A 51 -3.77 0.83 20.29
C LEU A 51 -2.74 0.76 21.42
N GLN A 52 -2.76 -0.29 22.23
CA GLN A 52 -1.77 -0.50 23.30
C GLN A 52 -0.35 -0.69 22.74
N CYS A 53 -0.20 -1.32 21.57
CA CYS A 53 1.07 -1.41 20.86
C CYS A 53 1.52 -0.08 20.22
N GLY A 54 0.70 0.97 20.29
CA GLY A 54 1.02 2.28 19.71
C GLY A 54 0.77 2.38 18.21
N ALA A 55 0.00 1.46 17.61
CA ALA A 55 -0.38 1.57 16.21
C ALA A 55 -1.28 2.79 16.02
N GLN A 56 -0.85 3.73 15.18
CA GLN A 56 -1.65 4.90 14.81
C GLN A 56 -2.47 4.66 13.54
N MET A 57 -2.04 3.75 12.67
CA MET A 57 -2.70 3.45 11.40
C MET A 57 -2.58 1.97 11.06
N ILE A 58 -3.54 1.44 10.32
CA ILE A 58 -3.53 0.05 9.82
C ILE A 58 -3.74 0.01 8.31
N LEU A 59 -3.36 -1.11 7.70
CA LEU A 59 -3.69 -1.41 6.30
C LEU A 59 -4.87 -2.38 6.22
N GLY A 60 -5.92 -2.02 5.48
CA GLY A 60 -7.05 -2.87 5.14
C GLY A 60 -6.90 -3.49 3.75
N ASN A 61 -7.01 -4.81 3.64
CA ASN A 61 -6.95 -5.48 2.35
C ASN A 61 -8.28 -5.41 1.58
N THR A 62 -8.31 -4.62 0.51
CA THR A 62 -9.51 -4.37 -0.30
C THR A 62 -9.97 -5.62 -1.03
N TYR A 63 -9.07 -6.41 -1.59
CA TYR A 63 -9.43 -7.62 -2.34
C TYR A 63 -10.28 -8.57 -1.50
N HIS A 64 -9.87 -8.83 -0.27
CA HIS A 64 -10.60 -9.72 0.61
C HIS A 64 -11.93 -9.13 1.08
N LEU A 65 -11.96 -7.85 1.45
CA LEU A 65 -13.18 -7.15 1.88
C LEU A 65 -14.21 -7.03 0.75
N TYR A 66 -13.75 -6.82 -0.48
CA TYR A 66 -14.57 -6.78 -1.69
C TYR A 66 -15.29 -8.10 -1.94
N LEU A 67 -14.59 -9.23 -1.80
CA LEU A 67 -15.17 -10.55 -2.02
C LEU A 67 -16.08 -10.99 -0.88
N ARG A 68 -15.67 -10.72 0.37
CA ARG A 68 -16.44 -11.07 1.56
C ARG A 68 -16.04 -10.19 2.75
N PRO A 69 -16.98 -9.47 3.38
CA PRO A 69 -18.44 -9.53 3.18
C PRO A 69 -18.98 -8.75 1.98
N GLY A 70 -18.13 -7.97 1.30
CA GLY A 70 -18.55 -7.03 0.26
C GLY A 70 -18.54 -5.58 0.76
N HIS A 71 -17.90 -4.70 -0.02
CA HIS A 71 -17.82 -3.26 0.25
C HIS A 71 -19.17 -2.57 0.47
N GLU A 72 -20.21 -3.01 -0.25
CA GLU A 72 -21.56 -2.48 -0.09
C GLU A 72 -22.19 -2.81 1.27
N THR A 73 -21.99 -4.03 1.75
CA THR A 73 -22.41 -4.43 3.09
C THR A 73 -21.64 -3.65 4.15
N ILE A 74 -20.33 -3.47 3.98
CA ILE A 74 -19.51 -2.67 4.91
C ILE A 74 -19.99 -1.22 4.94
N ARG A 75 -20.29 -0.63 3.78
CA ARG A 75 -20.86 0.72 3.67
C ARG A 75 -22.17 0.84 4.46
N GLN A 76 -23.09 -0.11 4.29
CA GLN A 76 -24.36 -0.13 5.01
C GLN A 76 -24.20 -0.30 6.53
N LEU A 77 -23.13 -0.95 6.97
CA LEU A 77 -22.78 -1.12 8.38
C LEU A 77 -21.99 0.08 8.97
N GLY A 78 -21.87 1.18 8.23
CA GLY A 78 -21.21 2.41 8.71
C GLY A 78 -19.75 2.57 8.30
N GLY A 79 -19.27 1.79 7.32
CA GLY A 79 -17.89 1.83 6.84
C GLY A 79 -16.96 0.89 7.60
N LEU A 80 -15.71 0.79 7.12
CA LEU A 80 -14.75 -0.20 7.61
C LEU A 80 -14.36 0.07 9.07
N HIS A 81 -14.17 1.32 9.47
CA HIS A 81 -13.86 1.70 10.85
C HIS A 81 -14.90 1.17 11.84
N ALA A 82 -16.19 1.42 11.58
CA ALA A 82 -17.28 0.92 12.41
C ALA A 82 -17.38 -0.61 12.36
N PHE A 83 -17.24 -1.18 11.17
CA PHE A 83 -17.29 -2.63 10.96
C PHE A 83 -16.24 -3.40 11.77
N MET A 84 -15.02 -2.85 11.89
CA MET A 84 -13.92 -3.51 12.61
C MET A 84 -13.61 -2.91 13.99
N ASN A 85 -14.41 -1.94 14.45
CA ASN A 85 -14.19 -1.19 15.68
C ASN A 85 -12.78 -0.57 15.78
N TRP A 86 -12.26 -0.02 14.68
CA TRP A 86 -10.97 0.68 14.65
C TRP A 86 -11.17 2.19 14.61
N PRO A 87 -10.74 2.94 15.64
CA PRO A 87 -10.99 4.38 15.71
C PRO A 87 -9.95 5.23 14.95
N GLY A 88 -8.83 4.65 14.53
CA GLY A 88 -7.73 5.37 13.90
C GLY A 88 -7.78 5.38 12.36
N PRO A 89 -6.80 6.03 11.72
CA PRO A 89 -6.65 6.01 10.26
C PRO A 89 -6.52 4.60 9.66
N ILE A 90 -7.07 4.43 8.44
CA ILE A 90 -6.95 3.21 7.62
C ILE A 90 -6.40 3.55 6.24
N LEU A 91 -5.38 2.83 5.80
CA LEU A 91 -4.97 2.77 4.39
C LEU A 91 -5.59 1.52 3.75
N THR A 92 -6.21 1.61 2.58
CA THR A 92 -6.63 0.43 1.82
C THR A 92 -5.74 0.22 0.61
N ASP A 93 -5.31 -1.03 0.38
CA ASP A 93 -4.67 -1.40 -0.89
C ASP A 93 -5.68 -1.39 -2.04
N SER A 94 -5.21 -1.44 -3.28
CA SER A 94 -6.09 -1.43 -4.46
C SER A 94 -6.66 -2.82 -4.81
N GLY A 95 -6.13 -3.88 -4.18
CA GLY A 95 -6.37 -5.26 -4.54
C GLY A 95 -5.53 -5.78 -5.73
N GLY A 96 -4.74 -4.92 -6.39
CA GLY A 96 -3.93 -5.28 -7.57
C GLY A 96 -2.94 -6.41 -7.30
N PHE A 97 -2.21 -6.34 -6.17
CA PHE A 97 -1.24 -7.37 -5.78
C PHE A 97 -1.89 -8.74 -5.50
N GLN A 98 -3.07 -8.78 -4.90
CA GLN A 98 -3.75 -10.04 -4.59
C GLN A 98 -4.30 -10.68 -5.86
N VAL A 99 -4.87 -9.88 -6.77
CA VAL A 99 -5.24 -10.37 -8.10
C VAL A 99 -3.99 -10.86 -8.85
N TYR A 100 -2.85 -10.19 -8.68
CA TYR A 100 -1.57 -10.68 -9.18
C TYR A 100 -1.19 -12.05 -8.58
N SER A 101 -1.29 -12.24 -7.26
CA SER A 101 -0.91 -13.50 -6.60
C SER A 101 -1.71 -14.73 -7.06
N LEU A 102 -2.86 -14.52 -7.72
CA LEU A 102 -3.77 -15.56 -8.22
C LEU A 102 -3.53 -15.90 -9.71
N ALA A 103 -2.29 -15.85 -10.19
CA ALA A 103 -1.87 -15.84 -11.60
C ALA A 103 -2.67 -16.75 -12.58
N ALA A 104 -3.10 -17.95 -12.17
CA ALA A 104 -3.87 -18.87 -13.03
C ALA A 104 -5.31 -18.40 -13.34
N LEU A 105 -5.84 -17.44 -12.60
CA LEU A 105 -7.26 -17.07 -12.60
C LEU A 105 -7.52 -15.67 -13.13
N ARG A 106 -6.55 -15.00 -13.78
CA ARG A 106 -6.66 -13.58 -14.18
C ARG A 106 -6.46 -13.32 -15.68
N LYS A 107 -7.12 -12.27 -16.19
CA LYS A 107 -6.87 -11.67 -17.51
C LYS A 107 -6.78 -10.15 -17.35
N ILE A 108 -5.62 -9.59 -17.66
CA ILE A 108 -5.34 -8.16 -17.55
C ILE A 108 -5.52 -7.50 -18.93
N GLY A 109 -6.07 -6.29 -18.96
CA GLY A 109 -6.13 -5.45 -20.15
C GLY A 109 -6.34 -3.98 -19.80
N PRO A 110 -6.42 -3.08 -20.80
CA PRO A 110 -6.48 -1.63 -20.58
C PRO A 110 -7.62 -1.17 -19.67
N GLU A 111 -8.75 -1.87 -19.67
CA GLU A 111 -9.94 -1.52 -18.86
C GLU A 111 -9.88 -1.99 -17.40
N GLY A 112 -8.94 -2.88 -17.06
CA GLY A 112 -8.85 -3.48 -15.73
C GLY A 112 -8.48 -4.96 -15.77
N VAL A 113 -8.79 -5.67 -14.69
CA VAL A 113 -8.46 -7.09 -14.54
C VAL A 113 -9.72 -7.92 -14.29
N MET A 114 -9.91 -8.94 -15.11
CA MET A 114 -10.88 -10.01 -14.83
C MET A 114 -10.20 -11.08 -13.99
N PHE A 115 -10.86 -11.56 -12.96
CA PHE A 115 -10.36 -12.67 -12.15
C PHE A 115 -11.49 -13.57 -11.65
N ARG A 116 -11.12 -14.76 -11.16
CA ARG A 116 -12.05 -15.63 -10.41
C ARG A 116 -11.78 -15.56 -8.92
N SER A 117 -12.86 -15.46 -8.14
CA SER A 117 -12.83 -15.53 -6.68
C SER A 117 -12.22 -16.86 -6.21
N HIS A 118 -11.28 -16.79 -5.26
CA HIS A 118 -10.72 -17.97 -4.61
C HIS A 118 -11.69 -18.61 -3.59
N ILE A 119 -12.81 -17.95 -3.29
CA ILE A 119 -13.80 -18.39 -2.30
C ILE A 119 -14.80 -19.36 -2.96
N ASP A 120 -15.31 -19.01 -4.14
CA ASP A 120 -16.44 -19.68 -4.77
C ASP A 120 -16.30 -19.82 -6.31
N GLY A 121 -15.20 -19.35 -6.91
CA GLY A 121 -14.95 -19.44 -8.35
C GLY A 121 -15.75 -18.47 -9.22
N SER A 122 -16.54 -17.58 -8.61
CA SER A 122 -17.30 -16.54 -9.31
C SER A 122 -16.38 -15.59 -10.08
N LYS A 123 -16.86 -15.06 -11.21
CA LYS A 123 -16.09 -14.15 -12.07
C LYS A 123 -16.30 -12.70 -11.64
N HIS A 124 -15.21 -11.97 -11.49
CA HIS A 124 -15.20 -10.56 -11.13
C HIS A 124 -14.39 -9.75 -12.15
N PHE A 125 -14.73 -8.47 -12.25
CA PHE A 125 -13.98 -7.49 -13.02
C PHE A 125 -13.66 -6.29 -12.14
N LEU A 126 -12.37 -5.99 -11.98
CA LEU A 126 -11.88 -4.87 -11.21
C LEU A 126 -11.23 -3.86 -12.16
N SER A 127 -11.94 -2.77 -12.42
CA SER A 127 -11.42 -1.62 -13.16
C SER A 127 -10.84 -0.57 -12.20
N PRO A 128 -10.02 0.37 -12.69
CA PRO A 128 -9.53 1.50 -11.89
C PRO A 128 -10.65 2.26 -11.18
N ARG A 129 -11.76 2.53 -11.89
CA ARG A 129 -12.94 3.19 -11.32
C ARG A 129 -13.57 2.35 -10.21
N LYS A 130 -13.74 1.04 -10.43
CA LYS A 130 -14.36 0.16 -9.43
C LYS A 130 -13.47 0.01 -8.19
N ALA A 131 -12.15 -0.02 -8.35
CA ALA A 131 -11.21 -0.06 -7.23
C ALA A 131 -11.32 1.20 -6.34
N VAL A 132 -11.49 2.38 -6.94
CA VAL A 132 -11.75 3.63 -6.18
C VAL A 132 -13.13 3.59 -5.51
N GLU A 133 -14.18 3.21 -6.23
CA GLU A 133 -15.55 3.08 -5.70
C GLU A 133 -15.62 2.14 -4.49
N ILE A 134 -14.92 0.99 -4.56
CA ILE A 134 -14.83 0.04 -3.46
C ILE A 134 -14.19 0.71 -2.24
N GLN A 135 -13.06 1.39 -2.40
CA GLN A 135 -12.34 2.01 -1.29
C GLN A 135 -13.10 3.22 -0.69
N GLU A 136 -13.84 3.97 -1.53
CA GLU A 136 -14.76 5.01 -1.06
C GLU A 136 -15.91 4.40 -0.24
N ALA A 137 -16.47 3.27 -0.67
CA ALA A 137 -17.49 2.54 0.09
C ALA A 137 -16.96 1.96 1.42
N LEU A 138 -15.70 1.52 1.45
CA LEU A 138 -15.03 1.09 2.67
C LEU A 138 -14.78 2.27 3.63
N GLY A 139 -14.64 3.49 3.12
CA GLY A 139 -14.44 4.69 3.92
C GLY A 139 -13.04 4.83 4.52
N SER A 140 -12.00 4.25 3.89
CA SER A 140 -10.62 4.36 4.33
C SER A 140 -10.06 5.79 4.20
N ASP A 141 -9.14 6.18 5.06
CA ASP A 141 -8.55 7.53 5.03
C ASP A 141 -7.59 7.74 3.85
N ILE A 142 -6.87 6.68 3.44
CA ILE A 142 -5.95 6.69 2.31
C ILE A 142 -6.28 5.52 1.38
N MET A 143 -6.52 5.83 0.11
CA MET A 143 -6.78 4.85 -0.94
C MET A 143 -5.54 4.69 -1.83
N MET A 144 -5.32 3.48 -2.33
CA MET A 144 -4.29 3.21 -3.33
C MET A 144 -4.90 3.11 -4.73
N CYS A 145 -4.26 3.71 -5.72
CA CYS A 145 -4.59 3.49 -7.13
C CYS A 145 -4.45 2.00 -7.51
N LEU A 146 -5.30 1.52 -8.41
CA LEU A 146 -5.10 0.24 -9.05
C LEU A 146 -3.87 0.30 -9.96
N ASP A 147 -2.98 -0.67 -9.81
CA ASP A 147 -1.75 -0.83 -10.58
C ASP A 147 -1.60 -2.27 -11.10
N GLU A 148 -0.71 -2.46 -12.08
CA GLU A 148 -0.30 -3.79 -12.52
C GLU A 148 1.07 -4.10 -11.90
N CYS A 149 1.09 -5.06 -10.98
CA CYS A 149 2.32 -5.48 -10.33
C CYS A 149 3.09 -6.44 -11.25
N THR A 150 4.22 -5.99 -11.79
CA THR A 150 5.11 -6.83 -12.60
C THR A 150 5.74 -7.95 -11.73
N PRO A 151 5.79 -9.21 -12.19
CA PRO A 151 6.50 -10.28 -11.48
C PRO A 151 8.02 -10.05 -11.46
N TYR A 152 8.71 -10.74 -10.54
CA TYR A 152 10.16 -10.89 -10.58
C TYR A 152 10.57 -12.37 -10.74
N PRO A 153 11.47 -12.71 -11.68
CA PRO A 153 12.02 -11.83 -12.71
C PRO A 153 11.00 -11.55 -13.84
N ALA A 154 11.15 -10.40 -14.50
CA ALA A 154 10.43 -10.05 -15.73
C ALA A 154 11.40 -9.39 -16.72
N THR A 155 11.09 -9.50 -18.01
CA THR A 155 11.87 -8.80 -19.04
C THR A 155 11.59 -7.29 -19.03
N PHE A 156 12.51 -6.51 -19.59
CA PHE A 156 12.34 -5.07 -19.76
C PHE A 156 11.03 -4.74 -20.48
N ARG A 157 10.74 -5.44 -21.59
CA ARG A 157 9.52 -5.23 -22.37
C ARG A 157 8.25 -5.53 -21.58
N GLN A 158 8.20 -6.66 -20.85
CA GLN A 158 7.05 -6.98 -19.99
C GLN A 158 6.84 -5.92 -18.91
N THR A 159 7.93 -5.41 -18.33
CA THR A 159 7.88 -4.37 -17.30
C THR A 159 7.43 -3.03 -17.89
N GLN A 160 7.86 -2.70 -19.10
CA GLN A 160 7.44 -1.50 -19.82
C GLN A 160 5.94 -1.54 -20.17
N ASP A 161 5.44 -2.68 -20.66
CA ASP A 161 4.02 -2.87 -20.98
C ASP A 161 3.15 -2.78 -19.70
N SER A 162 3.62 -3.38 -18.60
CA SER A 162 3.00 -3.29 -17.26
C SER A 162 2.97 -1.85 -16.72
N LEU A 163 4.07 -1.11 -16.87
CA LEU A 163 4.15 0.28 -16.47
C LEU A 163 3.18 1.17 -17.26
N ALA A 164 3.06 0.96 -18.58
CA ALA A 164 2.12 1.71 -19.41
C ALA A 164 0.67 1.52 -18.94
N LEU A 165 0.28 0.28 -18.58
CA LEU A 165 -1.03 0.00 -17.97
C LEU A 165 -1.20 0.70 -16.62
N THR A 166 -0.19 0.64 -15.76
CA THR A 166 -0.21 1.30 -14.44
C THR A 166 -0.44 2.81 -14.57
N LEU A 167 0.26 3.48 -15.49
CA LEU A 167 0.11 4.92 -15.72
C LEU A 167 -1.26 5.27 -16.31
N GLN A 168 -1.79 4.44 -17.22
CA GLN A 168 -3.15 4.60 -17.73
C GLN A 168 -4.19 4.44 -16.62
N TRP A 169 -4.05 3.42 -15.78
CA TRP A 169 -4.96 3.15 -14.66
C TRP A 169 -4.88 4.21 -13.57
N ALA A 170 -3.69 4.76 -13.30
CA ALA A 170 -3.52 5.87 -12.36
C ALA A 170 -4.33 7.10 -12.80
N LYS A 171 -4.29 7.47 -14.09
CA LYS A 171 -5.11 8.56 -14.65
C LYS A 171 -6.61 8.28 -14.45
N ALA A 172 -7.04 7.05 -14.70
CA ALA A 172 -8.44 6.65 -14.53
C ALA A 172 -8.88 6.64 -13.06
N CYS A 173 -8.02 6.19 -12.12
CA CYS A 173 -8.28 6.27 -10.68
C CYS A 173 -8.44 7.72 -10.23
N ARG A 174 -7.54 8.62 -10.68
CA ARG A 174 -7.59 10.03 -10.32
C ARG A 174 -8.89 10.69 -10.80
N GLY A 175 -9.32 10.39 -12.02
CA GLY A 175 -10.59 10.90 -12.57
C GLY A 175 -11.85 10.24 -11.97
N ALA A 176 -11.72 9.08 -11.31
CA ALA A 176 -12.84 8.38 -10.68
C ALA A 176 -13.12 8.80 -9.23
N LYS A 177 -12.13 9.36 -8.54
CA LYS A 177 -12.25 9.80 -7.15
C LYS A 177 -13.31 10.89 -7.00
N THR A 178 -14.28 10.64 -6.14
CA THR A 178 -15.36 11.60 -5.84
C THR A 178 -15.28 12.16 -4.42
N SER A 179 -14.67 11.40 -3.50
CA SER A 179 -14.50 11.77 -2.10
C SER A 179 -13.58 12.98 -1.95
N THR A 180 -13.96 13.93 -1.10
CA THR A 180 -13.16 15.12 -0.77
C THR A 180 -12.37 14.97 0.53
N HIS A 181 -12.58 13.86 1.26
CA HIS A 181 -11.97 13.64 2.58
C HIS A 181 -10.98 12.47 2.62
N GLN A 182 -11.11 11.50 1.71
CA GLN A 182 -10.17 10.40 1.57
C GLN A 182 -9.03 10.80 0.63
N ALA A 183 -7.79 10.46 0.96
CA ALA A 183 -6.63 10.66 0.10
C ALA A 183 -6.53 9.57 -0.97
N LEU A 184 -5.84 9.85 -2.07
CA LEU A 184 -5.51 8.85 -3.09
C LEU A 184 -4.02 8.90 -3.42
N PHE A 185 -3.34 7.77 -3.30
CA PHE A 185 -1.91 7.63 -3.56
C PHE A 185 -1.65 6.96 -4.91
N GLY A 186 -0.68 7.50 -5.65
CA GLY A 186 -0.15 6.89 -6.86
C GLY A 186 0.88 5.81 -6.54
N ILE A 187 1.07 4.84 -7.45
CA ILE A 187 2.04 3.74 -7.27
C ILE A 187 3.07 3.79 -8.38
N VAL A 188 4.32 4.06 -8.02
CA VAL A 188 5.46 4.03 -8.94
C VAL A 188 5.89 2.58 -9.13
N GLN A 189 5.64 2.04 -10.33
CA GLN A 189 6.07 0.73 -10.80
C GLN A 189 7.35 0.84 -11.66
N GLY A 190 7.79 -0.25 -12.28
CA GLY A 190 9.00 -0.28 -13.14
C GLY A 190 9.95 -1.45 -12.88
N GLY A 191 9.51 -2.44 -12.08
CA GLY A 191 10.30 -3.64 -11.78
C GLY A 191 11.68 -3.29 -11.21
N THR A 192 12.71 -4.03 -11.64
CA THR A 192 14.11 -3.79 -11.24
C THR A 192 14.88 -2.94 -12.26
N TYR A 193 14.19 -2.20 -13.13
CA TYR A 193 14.82 -1.38 -14.18
C TYR A 193 14.80 0.10 -13.80
N PRO A 194 15.96 0.70 -13.49
CA PRO A 194 16.07 2.11 -13.10
C PRO A 194 15.42 3.08 -14.09
N ASP A 195 15.63 2.88 -15.40
CA ASP A 195 15.10 3.77 -16.42
C ASP A 195 13.56 3.79 -16.44
N LEU A 196 12.93 2.62 -16.28
CA LEU A 196 11.46 2.52 -16.19
C LEU A 196 10.94 3.11 -14.88
N ARG A 197 11.69 2.98 -13.79
CA ARG A 197 11.33 3.59 -12.49
C ARG A 197 11.39 5.12 -12.53
N ARG A 198 12.41 5.70 -13.19
CA ARG A 198 12.48 7.16 -13.40
C ARG A 198 11.33 7.64 -14.26
N GLN A 199 11.09 6.98 -15.39
CA GLN A 199 9.93 7.26 -16.25
C GLN A 199 8.62 7.21 -15.45
N ALA A 200 8.44 6.18 -14.63
CA ALA A 200 7.26 6.03 -13.80
C ALA A 200 7.06 7.21 -12.83
N ALA A 201 8.13 7.68 -12.17
CA ALA A 201 8.06 8.85 -11.29
C ALA A 201 7.74 10.14 -12.07
N GLU A 202 8.43 10.37 -13.19
CA GLU A 202 8.25 11.55 -14.06
C GLU A 202 6.83 11.66 -14.62
N GLU A 203 6.19 10.53 -14.94
CA GLU A 203 4.82 10.52 -15.46
C GLU A 203 3.74 10.48 -14.35
N MET A 204 4.02 9.85 -13.21
CA MET A 204 3.07 9.72 -12.09
C MET A 204 2.94 11.02 -11.29
N VAL A 205 4.04 11.75 -11.07
CA VAL A 205 4.05 12.97 -10.24
C VAL A 205 3.11 14.06 -10.78
N PRO A 206 3.14 14.42 -12.08
CA PRO A 206 2.24 15.43 -12.65
C PRO A 206 0.74 15.11 -12.56
N LEU A 207 0.36 13.85 -12.29
CA LEU A 207 -1.04 13.46 -12.08
C LEU A 207 -1.62 14.00 -10.76
N GLY A 208 -0.77 14.47 -9.84
CA GLY A 208 -1.18 15.20 -8.64
C GLY A 208 -1.89 14.34 -7.59
N PHE A 209 -1.22 13.31 -7.10
CA PHE A 209 -1.71 12.47 -6.00
C PHE A 209 -1.41 13.07 -4.62
N ASP A 210 -2.09 12.55 -3.60
CA ASP A 210 -1.95 13.01 -2.22
C ASP A 210 -0.69 12.42 -1.54
N GLY A 211 -0.14 11.35 -2.11
CA GLY A 211 1.09 10.67 -1.72
C GLY A 211 1.53 9.67 -2.80
N TYR A 212 2.74 9.14 -2.65
CA TYR A 212 3.35 8.27 -3.67
C TYR A 212 3.94 7.02 -3.04
N ALA A 213 3.58 5.87 -3.58
CA ALA A 213 4.09 4.59 -3.15
C ALA A 213 5.11 4.01 -4.14
N LEU A 214 6.07 3.26 -3.62
CA LEU A 214 6.96 2.39 -4.38
C LEU A 214 6.38 0.99 -4.34
N GLY A 215 5.76 0.58 -5.46
CA GLY A 215 5.16 -0.75 -5.64
C GLY A 215 6.08 -1.70 -6.41
N GLY A 216 5.70 -2.98 -6.50
CA GLY A 216 6.45 -3.99 -7.26
C GLY A 216 7.88 -4.21 -6.73
N VAL A 217 8.06 -3.99 -5.43
CA VAL A 217 9.25 -4.34 -4.66
C VAL A 217 8.84 -5.33 -3.56
N SER A 218 9.78 -6.06 -2.98
CA SER A 218 9.54 -7.15 -2.04
C SER A 218 8.70 -8.29 -2.67
N VAL A 219 8.86 -8.53 -3.99
CA VAL A 219 8.10 -9.54 -4.76
C VAL A 219 8.94 -10.76 -5.15
N GLY A 220 10.19 -10.80 -4.71
CA GLY A 220 11.12 -11.93 -4.89
C GLY A 220 12.52 -11.51 -5.32
N GLU A 221 12.74 -10.22 -5.58
CA GLU A 221 14.03 -9.67 -5.95
C GLU A 221 15.05 -9.67 -4.80
N PRO A 222 16.35 -9.70 -5.09
CA PRO A 222 17.38 -9.51 -4.08
C PRO A 222 17.25 -8.16 -3.37
N LYS A 223 17.47 -8.12 -2.05
CA LYS A 223 17.40 -6.89 -1.23
C LYS A 223 18.20 -5.72 -1.81
N VAL A 224 19.37 -5.99 -2.39
CA VAL A 224 20.22 -4.96 -3.01
C VAL A 224 19.51 -4.22 -4.16
N MET A 225 18.64 -4.89 -4.91
CA MET A 225 17.87 -4.27 -5.98
C MET A 225 16.77 -3.39 -5.42
N MET A 226 16.01 -3.86 -4.42
CA MET A 226 15.02 -3.06 -3.70
C MET A 226 15.67 -1.78 -3.14
N TYR A 227 16.83 -1.92 -2.48
CA TYR A 227 17.59 -0.81 -1.90
C TYR A 227 18.06 0.21 -2.93
N ALA A 228 18.52 -0.26 -4.10
CA ALA A 228 18.92 0.62 -5.20
C ALA A 228 17.71 1.41 -5.74
N ILE A 229 16.57 0.75 -5.95
CA ILE A 229 15.33 1.40 -6.39
C ILE A 229 14.89 2.46 -5.36
N THR A 230 14.88 2.12 -4.07
CA THR A 230 14.50 3.08 -3.02
C THR A 230 15.45 4.29 -3.00
N ASP A 231 16.76 4.09 -3.12
CA ASP A 231 17.73 5.19 -3.11
C ASP A 231 17.60 6.11 -4.32
N GLU A 232 17.31 5.54 -5.49
CA GLU A 232 17.25 6.28 -6.75
C GLU A 232 15.96 7.06 -6.94
N ILE A 233 14.83 6.48 -6.53
CA ILE A 233 13.50 7.01 -6.88
C ILE A 233 12.94 7.94 -5.82
N THR A 234 13.23 7.70 -4.55
CA THR A 234 12.72 8.55 -3.46
C THR A 234 13.04 10.04 -3.63
N PRO A 235 14.24 10.46 -4.12
CA PRO A 235 14.54 11.86 -4.44
C PRO A 235 13.71 12.48 -5.57
N LEU A 236 13.16 11.66 -6.46
CA LEU A 236 12.34 12.12 -7.59
C LEU A 236 10.89 12.36 -7.18
N LEU A 237 10.49 11.92 -5.98
CA LEU A 237 9.15 12.11 -5.44
C LEU A 237 9.04 13.45 -4.71
N PRO A 238 7.89 14.15 -4.83
CA PRO A 238 7.69 15.44 -4.17
C PRO A 238 7.94 15.36 -2.67
N GLU A 239 8.61 16.38 -2.15
CA GLU A 239 9.06 16.37 -0.76
C GLU A 239 7.89 16.66 0.21
N GLU A 240 6.95 17.49 -0.21
CA GLU A 240 5.74 17.84 0.53
C GLU A 240 4.66 16.74 0.53
N LYS A 241 5.00 15.54 0.03
CA LYS A 241 4.11 14.39 -0.05
C LYS A 241 4.70 13.20 0.71
N PRO A 242 3.87 12.37 1.35
CA PRO A 242 4.32 11.16 2.01
C PRO A 242 4.74 10.10 0.98
N ARG A 243 5.76 9.34 1.35
CA ARG A 243 6.37 8.29 0.53
C ARG A 243 6.16 6.93 1.21
N TYR A 244 5.57 5.99 0.49
CA TYR A 244 5.17 4.69 1.03
C TYR A 244 5.94 3.54 0.36
N LEU A 245 6.65 2.73 1.13
CA LEU A 245 7.31 1.53 0.61
C LEU A 245 6.44 0.30 0.89
N MET A 246 5.82 -0.23 -0.17
CA MET A 246 4.79 -1.27 -0.05
C MET A 246 5.39 -2.66 0.22
N GLY A 247 4.84 -3.39 1.18
CA GLY A 247 5.17 -4.78 1.47
C GLY A 247 6.51 -5.02 2.16
N VAL A 248 7.17 -3.97 2.65
CA VAL A 248 8.47 -4.04 3.34
C VAL A 248 8.27 -3.89 4.85
N GLY A 249 8.83 -4.84 5.62
CA GLY A 249 8.67 -4.77 7.08
C GLY A 249 9.66 -5.55 7.94
N MET A 250 10.80 -5.97 7.39
CA MET A 250 11.89 -6.40 8.27
C MET A 250 12.50 -5.16 8.95
N PRO A 251 12.90 -5.23 10.24
CA PRO A 251 13.42 -4.06 10.95
C PRO A 251 14.58 -3.37 10.22
N GLU A 252 15.53 -4.14 9.68
CA GLU A 252 16.66 -3.60 8.93
C GLU A 252 16.24 -2.88 7.63
N ASP A 253 15.20 -3.39 6.96
CA ASP A 253 14.71 -2.83 5.69
C ASP A 253 13.91 -1.53 5.94
N ILE A 254 13.19 -1.46 7.08
CA ILE A 254 12.50 -0.24 7.53
C ILE A 254 13.53 0.85 7.81
N VAL A 255 14.57 0.56 8.62
CA VAL A 255 15.62 1.53 8.94
C VAL A 255 16.31 2.04 7.67
N TYR A 256 16.62 1.14 6.73
CA TYR A 256 17.17 1.53 5.43
C TYR A 256 16.20 2.46 4.67
N GLY A 257 14.93 2.08 4.52
CA GLY A 257 13.93 2.89 3.84
C GLY A 257 13.78 4.29 4.46
N VAL A 258 13.75 4.38 5.79
CA VAL A 258 13.68 5.66 6.52
C VAL A 258 14.89 6.53 6.18
N SER A 259 16.11 5.98 6.24
CA SER A 259 17.33 6.71 5.88
C SER A 259 17.36 7.21 4.42
N ARG A 260 16.51 6.63 3.55
CA ARG A 260 16.32 7.05 2.15
C ARG A 260 15.11 7.94 1.93
N GLY A 261 14.35 8.25 2.98
CA GLY A 261 13.26 9.22 2.98
C GLY A 261 11.87 8.63 2.75
N ILE A 262 11.67 7.35 3.09
CA ILE A 262 10.35 6.70 3.16
C ILE A 262 9.66 7.06 4.49
N ASP A 263 8.37 7.35 4.41
CA ASP A 263 7.54 7.79 5.54
C ASP A 263 6.56 6.69 6.03
N LEU A 264 6.17 5.75 5.17
CA LEU A 264 5.19 4.69 5.49
C LEU A 264 5.68 3.31 5.06
N PHE A 265 5.31 2.29 5.86
CA PHE A 265 5.61 0.88 5.62
C PHE A 265 4.42 0.02 6.02
N ASP A 266 4.28 -1.14 5.40
CA ASP A 266 3.35 -2.19 5.81
C ASP A 266 3.99 -3.56 5.63
N CYS A 267 3.65 -4.50 6.50
CA CYS A 267 4.00 -5.89 6.27
C CYS A 267 3.20 -6.87 7.12
N VAL A 268 2.93 -8.04 6.57
CA VAL A 268 2.36 -9.16 7.33
C VAL A 268 3.39 -9.87 8.22
N VAL A 269 4.70 -9.57 8.06
CA VAL A 269 5.80 -10.28 8.74
C VAL A 269 5.60 -10.35 10.25
N PRO A 270 5.31 -9.27 10.99
CA PRO A 270 5.21 -9.36 12.45
C PRO A 270 4.11 -10.33 12.91
N THR A 271 2.89 -10.18 12.40
CA THR A 271 1.76 -11.04 12.80
C THR A 271 1.90 -12.46 12.27
N ARG A 272 2.43 -12.65 11.05
CA ARG A 272 2.66 -13.97 10.48
C ARG A 272 3.75 -14.72 11.23
N SER A 273 4.87 -14.06 11.54
CA SER A 273 5.99 -14.63 12.27
C SER A 273 5.59 -15.06 13.68
N ALA A 274 4.83 -14.21 14.39
CA ALA A 274 4.31 -14.55 15.72
C ALA A 274 3.48 -15.85 15.70
N ARG A 275 2.60 -16.04 14.71
CA ARG A 275 1.81 -17.29 14.56
C ARG A 275 2.65 -18.53 14.25
N HIS A 276 3.86 -18.35 13.73
CA HIS A 276 4.82 -19.44 13.50
C HIS A 276 5.84 -19.58 14.63
N GLY A 277 5.68 -18.85 15.74
CA GLY A 277 6.58 -18.94 16.90
C GLY A 277 7.89 -18.19 16.73
N LEU A 278 7.94 -17.14 15.91
CA LEU A 278 9.12 -16.29 15.76
C LEU A 278 8.89 -14.94 16.45
N LEU A 279 9.77 -14.61 17.39
CA LEU A 279 9.78 -13.37 18.17
C LEU A 279 10.90 -12.45 17.68
N PHE A 280 10.58 -11.19 17.44
CA PHE A 280 11.56 -10.14 17.17
C PHE A 280 12.01 -9.49 18.48
N THR A 281 13.32 -9.39 18.68
CA THR A 281 13.93 -8.62 19.77
C THR A 281 14.90 -7.59 19.17
N ASN A 282 15.44 -6.71 20.00
CA ASN A 282 16.40 -5.71 19.55
C ASN A 282 17.72 -6.32 19.03
N SER A 283 18.07 -7.53 19.46
CA SER A 283 19.33 -8.20 19.11
C SER A 283 19.17 -9.29 18.06
N GLU A 284 18.06 -10.02 18.09
CA GLU A 284 17.89 -11.23 17.29
C GLU A 284 16.43 -11.62 17.05
N LYS A 285 16.26 -12.64 16.20
CA LYS A 285 14.98 -13.32 15.96
C LYS A 285 15.02 -14.66 16.70
N ILE A 286 14.11 -14.85 17.65
CA ILE A 286 14.07 -16.03 18.52
C ILE A 286 12.92 -16.94 18.10
N VAL A 287 13.20 -18.23 17.88
CA VAL A 287 12.16 -19.26 17.70
C VAL A 287 11.72 -19.74 19.08
N ILE A 288 10.45 -19.50 19.42
CA ILE A 288 9.85 -19.75 20.74
C ILE A 288 8.80 -20.88 20.71
N LYS A 289 8.79 -21.69 19.64
CA LYS A 289 7.88 -22.82 19.45
C LYS A 289 8.67 -24.10 19.18
#